data_AF-A0A6P7TRZ2-F1
#
_entry.id   AF-A0A6P7TRZ2-F1
#
_cell.length_a   1.000
_cell.length_b   1.000
_cell.length_c   1.000
_cell.angle_alpha   90.00
_cell.angle_beta   90.00
_cell.angle_gamma   90.00
#
_symmetry.space_group_name_H-M   'P 1'
#
loop_
_entity.id
_entity.type
_entity.pdbx_description
1 polymer ?
#
loop_
_entity_poly.entity_id
_entity_poly.type
_entity_poly.pdbx_seq_one_letter_code
_entity_poly.pdbx_strand_id
1 'polypeptide(L)'
;MKRLSLSGRAIGCLGDFASLGQIEHLSELDLSENSICSWSDNIPQRIRRDWCISYLPSLRVLNRTRVSDQDRENAERAFIRHYTQRHDKPERFYELREIHGDLGPLLDVDLTPPKVVSLRLFCDGFCSKTVPVSVKMSVTELRKLICRELFDNKRNIKFKMFHDNHVGGPEELKYPNKLLYSLRICDEDTILVVTLN
;
A
#
# COMPACT_ATOMS: atom_id res chain seq x y z
N MET A 1 0.46 23.13 -33.62
CA MET A 1 -0.69 23.74 -32.93
C MET A 1 -0.53 23.53 -31.44
N LYS A 2 -0.50 24.58 -30.60
CA LYS A 2 -0.21 24.46 -29.14
C LYS A 2 -1.44 24.23 -28.26
N ARG A 3 -2.57 24.83 -28.62
CA ARG A 3 -3.84 24.70 -27.88
C ARG A 3 -4.94 24.27 -28.83
N LEU A 4 -5.75 23.33 -28.39
CA LEU A 4 -6.94 22.88 -29.11
C LEU A 4 -8.11 22.84 -28.13
N SER A 5 -9.18 23.58 -28.44
CA SER A 5 -10.45 23.43 -27.75
C SER A 5 -11.39 22.64 -28.65
N LEU A 6 -11.84 21.50 -28.14
CA LEU A 6 -12.92 20.73 -28.75
C LEU A 6 -14.16 20.75 -27.85
N SER A 7 -14.26 21.71 -26.93
CA SER A 7 -15.41 21.91 -26.07
C SER A 7 -16.71 22.03 -26.89
N GLY A 8 -17.77 21.34 -26.48
CA GLY A 8 -19.08 21.36 -27.15
C GLY A 8 -19.13 20.60 -28.47
N ARG A 9 -18.15 19.71 -28.75
CA ARG A 9 -18.14 18.86 -29.96
C ARG A 9 -18.55 17.42 -29.63
N ALA A 10 -19.11 16.73 -30.61
CA ALA A 10 -19.54 15.34 -30.48
C ALA A 10 -18.36 14.36 -30.52
N ILE A 11 -17.52 14.33 -29.47
CA ILE A 11 -16.50 13.29 -29.27
C ILE A 11 -17.13 12.18 -28.46
N GLY A 12 -17.36 11.04 -29.11
CA GLY A 12 -18.17 9.93 -28.57
C GLY A 12 -17.37 8.79 -27.96
N CYS A 13 -16.11 8.61 -28.35
CA CYS A 13 -15.28 7.50 -27.88
C CYS A 13 -13.80 7.86 -27.77
N LEU A 14 -13.04 7.00 -27.11
CA LEU A 14 -11.61 7.20 -26.88
C LEU A 14 -10.74 6.88 -28.10
N GLY A 15 -11.28 6.12 -29.07
CA GLY A 15 -10.59 5.79 -30.33
C GLY A 15 -10.23 7.03 -31.17
N ASP A 16 -10.96 8.13 -31.01
CA ASP A 16 -10.72 9.39 -31.70
C ASP A 16 -9.42 10.10 -31.26
N PHE A 17 -8.85 9.72 -30.11
CA PHE A 17 -7.66 10.37 -29.56
C PHE A 17 -6.34 9.86 -30.14
N ALA A 18 -6.33 8.69 -30.79
CA ALA A 18 -5.12 8.19 -31.45
C ALA A 18 -4.58 9.17 -32.50
N SER A 19 -5.49 9.76 -33.29
CA SER A 19 -5.17 10.79 -34.29
C SER A 19 -4.67 12.10 -33.67
N LEU A 20 -5.13 12.43 -32.46
CA LEU A 20 -4.67 13.62 -31.73
C LEU A 20 -3.26 13.42 -31.15
N GLY A 21 -2.87 12.19 -30.84
CA GLY A 21 -1.53 11.84 -30.37
C GLY A 21 -0.42 12.12 -31.38
N GLN A 22 -0.76 12.11 -32.68
CA GLN A 22 0.17 12.45 -33.77
C GLN A 22 0.50 13.96 -33.83
N ILE A 23 -0.24 14.81 -33.11
CA ILE A 23 0.00 16.25 -33.09
C ILE A 23 1.11 16.55 -32.07
N GLU A 24 2.36 16.47 -32.51
CA GLU A 24 3.57 16.59 -31.66
C GLU A 24 3.61 17.84 -30.78
N HIS A 25 2.95 18.93 -31.20
CA HIS A 25 2.98 20.22 -30.50
C HIS A 25 1.74 20.52 -29.65
N LEU A 26 0.79 19.59 -29.53
CA LEU A 26 -0.43 19.82 -28.75
C LEU A 26 -0.12 19.79 -27.24
N SER A 27 -0.05 20.97 -26.62
CA SER A 27 0.25 21.12 -25.20
C SER A 27 -0.99 21.34 -24.33
N GLU A 28 -2.09 21.83 -24.91
CA GLU A 28 -3.31 22.11 -24.15
C GLU A 28 -4.54 21.64 -24.90
N LEU A 29 -5.39 20.88 -24.18
CA LEU A 29 -6.63 20.35 -24.69
C LEU A 29 -7.78 20.70 -23.75
N ASP A 30 -8.82 21.34 -24.29
CA ASP A 30 -10.06 21.60 -23.56
C ASP A 30 -11.21 20.74 -24.14
N LEU A 31 -11.75 19.88 -23.28
CA LEU A 31 -12.90 19.00 -23.51
C LEU A 31 -14.00 19.25 -22.47
N SER A 32 -13.98 20.38 -21.75
CA SER A 32 -14.82 20.62 -20.57
C SER A 32 -16.33 20.54 -20.83
N GLU A 33 -16.82 21.02 -21.98
CA GLU A 33 -18.24 20.91 -22.36
C GLU A 33 -18.51 19.72 -23.28
N ASN A 34 -17.53 18.84 -23.47
CA ASN A 34 -17.84 17.51 -23.99
C ASN A 34 -18.39 16.71 -22.84
N SER A 35 -19.53 16.07 -23.04
CA SER A 35 -20.05 15.09 -22.09
C SER A 35 -19.12 13.87 -22.08
N ILE A 36 -17.90 14.02 -21.56
CA ILE A 36 -16.96 12.93 -21.30
C ILE A 36 -17.68 11.88 -20.45
N CYS A 37 -18.64 12.28 -19.61
CA CYS A 37 -19.55 11.44 -18.84
C CYS A 37 -20.44 10.51 -19.70
N SER A 38 -20.76 10.86 -20.95
CA SER A 38 -21.62 10.10 -21.86
C SER A 38 -20.86 9.31 -22.93
N TRP A 39 -19.53 9.15 -22.82
CA TRP A 39 -18.80 8.24 -23.70
C TRP A 39 -19.39 6.83 -23.57
N SER A 40 -19.63 6.19 -24.71
CA SER A 40 -20.28 4.87 -24.81
C SER A 40 -19.49 3.75 -24.12
N ASP A 41 -18.23 4.01 -23.82
CA ASP A 41 -17.34 3.07 -23.18
C ASP A 41 -17.70 3.00 -21.68
N ASN A 42 -17.89 1.78 -21.15
CA ASN A 42 -18.09 1.47 -19.72
C ASN A 42 -16.86 1.79 -18.85
N ILE A 43 -16.24 2.94 -19.09
CA ILE A 43 -15.02 3.44 -18.48
C ILE A 43 -15.42 4.49 -17.44
N PRO A 44 -15.09 4.29 -16.15
CA PRO A 44 -15.28 5.31 -15.13
C PRO A 44 -14.67 6.65 -15.54
N GLN A 45 -15.36 7.76 -15.23
CA GLN A 45 -14.94 9.13 -15.58
C GLN A 45 -13.46 9.43 -15.25
N ARG A 46 -12.97 8.95 -14.10
CA ARG A 46 -11.57 9.10 -13.68
C ARG A 46 -10.57 8.48 -14.66
N ILE A 47 -10.90 7.33 -15.25
CA ILE A 47 -10.04 6.59 -16.18
C ILE A 47 -9.99 7.29 -17.55
N ARG A 48 -11.06 7.99 -17.94
CA ARG A 48 -11.12 8.74 -19.22
C ARG A 48 -10.08 9.85 -19.26
N ARG A 49 -9.85 10.55 -18.14
CA ARG A 49 -8.80 11.55 -18.00
C ARG A 49 -7.41 10.91 -18.19
N ASP A 50 -7.15 9.83 -17.47
CA ASP A 50 -5.86 9.13 -17.51
C ASP A 50 -5.55 8.61 -18.91
N TRP A 51 -6.55 8.10 -19.64
CA TRP A 51 -6.34 7.65 -21.01
C TRP A 51 -6.04 8.82 -21.94
N CYS A 52 -6.71 9.97 -21.82
CA CYS A 52 -6.35 11.16 -22.60
C CYS A 52 -4.89 11.59 -22.36
N ILE A 53 -4.45 11.56 -21.10
CA ILE A 53 -3.05 11.86 -20.74
C ILE A 53 -2.10 10.84 -21.37
N SER A 54 -2.48 9.57 -21.36
CA SER A 54 -1.68 8.46 -21.88
C SER A 54 -1.53 8.51 -23.40
N TYR A 55 -2.59 8.85 -24.15
CA TYR A 55 -2.56 8.99 -25.62
C TYR A 55 -1.85 10.26 -26.11
N LEU A 56 -1.71 11.29 -25.25
CA LEU A 56 -1.19 12.61 -25.64
C LEU A 56 0.11 12.94 -24.87
N PRO A 57 1.29 12.51 -25.38
CA PRO A 57 2.57 12.69 -24.69
C PRO A 57 2.95 14.16 -24.44
N SER A 58 2.62 15.04 -25.40
CA SER A 58 2.94 16.46 -25.33
C SER A 58 1.98 17.27 -24.44
N LEU A 59 0.90 16.66 -23.95
CA LEU A 59 -0.11 17.36 -23.17
C LEU A 59 0.46 17.88 -21.83
N ARG A 60 0.16 19.13 -21.51
CA ARG A 60 0.55 19.79 -20.25
C ARG A 60 -0.67 20.34 -19.50
N VAL A 61 -1.75 20.65 -20.21
CA VAL A 61 -3.01 21.12 -19.64
C VAL A 61 -4.17 20.35 -20.27
N LEU A 62 -5.00 19.74 -19.43
CA LEU A 62 -6.23 19.06 -19.84
C LEU A 62 -7.41 19.68 -19.09
N ASN A 63 -8.44 20.13 -19.79
CA ASN A 63 -9.64 20.75 -19.21
C ASN A 63 -9.28 21.85 -18.19
N ARG A 64 -8.34 22.73 -18.57
CA ARG A 64 -7.84 23.85 -17.74
C ARG A 64 -7.12 23.43 -16.46
N THR A 65 -6.82 22.15 -16.29
CA THR A 65 -6.01 21.62 -15.18
C THR A 65 -4.64 21.19 -15.67
N ARG A 66 -3.59 21.49 -14.91
CA ARG A 66 -2.22 21.06 -15.23
C ARG A 66 -2.11 19.54 -15.08
N VAL A 67 -1.35 18.92 -15.96
CA VAL A 67 -0.91 17.53 -15.84
C VAL A 67 0.49 17.55 -15.24
N SER A 68 0.66 17.03 -14.03
CA SER A 68 1.98 16.87 -13.42
C SER A 68 2.70 15.64 -13.97
N ASP A 69 4.00 15.55 -13.74
CA ASP A 69 4.78 14.36 -14.14
C ASP A 69 4.29 13.11 -13.41
N GLN A 70 3.87 13.25 -12.14
CA GLN A 70 3.28 12.16 -11.36
C GLN A 70 1.92 11.71 -11.93
N ASP A 71 1.07 12.66 -12.35
CA ASP A 71 -0.22 12.34 -12.98
C ASP A 71 0.01 11.57 -14.29
N ARG A 72 1.00 12.00 -15.07
CA ARG A 72 1.38 11.36 -16.34
C ARG A 72 1.88 9.95 -16.12
N GLU A 73 2.84 9.77 -15.22
CA GLU A 73 3.37 8.45 -14.90
C GLU A 73 2.25 7.52 -14.40
N ASN A 74 1.40 8.00 -13.48
CA ASN A 74 0.29 7.21 -12.96
C ASN A 74 -0.71 6.81 -14.05
N ALA A 75 -1.05 7.75 -14.94
CA ALA A 75 -1.95 7.52 -16.05
C ALA A 75 -1.37 6.48 -17.03
N GLU A 76 -0.12 6.64 -17.44
CA GLU A 76 0.56 5.74 -18.39
C GLU A 76 0.73 4.33 -17.80
N ARG A 77 1.10 4.21 -16.52
CA ARG A 77 1.17 2.91 -15.81
C ARG A 77 -0.19 2.24 -15.69
N ALA A 78 -1.24 3.01 -15.40
CA ALA A 78 -2.61 2.50 -15.36
C ALA A 78 -3.09 2.05 -16.74
N PHE A 79 -2.70 2.76 -17.80
CA PHE A 79 -2.98 2.42 -19.19
C PHE A 79 -2.36 1.07 -19.58
N ILE A 80 -1.07 0.87 -19.27
CA ILE A 80 -0.40 -0.42 -19.51
C ILE A 80 -1.18 -1.54 -18.80
N ARG A 81 -1.44 -1.41 -17.49
CA ARG A 81 -2.17 -2.42 -16.71
C ARG A 81 -3.54 -2.76 -17.30
N HIS A 82 -4.25 -1.75 -17.82
CA HIS A 82 -5.56 -1.97 -18.44
C HIS A 82 -5.46 -2.86 -19.68
N TYR A 83 -4.45 -2.65 -20.52
CA TYR A 83 -4.29 -3.36 -21.79
C TYR A 83 -3.45 -4.65 -21.69
N THR A 84 -2.72 -4.88 -20.58
CA THR A 84 -1.87 -6.06 -20.39
C THR A 84 -2.60 -7.37 -20.73
N GLN A 85 -3.82 -7.57 -20.20
CA GLN A 85 -4.60 -8.81 -20.38
C GLN A 85 -5.59 -8.76 -21.56
N ARG A 86 -5.66 -7.65 -22.29
CA ARG A 86 -6.62 -7.49 -23.41
C ARG A 86 -5.99 -7.82 -24.76
N HIS A 87 -6.79 -8.20 -25.74
CA HIS A 87 -6.31 -8.49 -27.10
C HIS A 87 -6.24 -7.23 -28.00
N ASP A 88 -7.04 -6.22 -27.72
CA ASP A 88 -7.19 -4.96 -28.47
C ASP A 88 -6.19 -3.88 -28.02
N LYS A 89 -4.89 -4.22 -28.02
CA LYS A 89 -3.83 -3.31 -27.57
C LYS A 89 -3.56 -2.21 -28.61
N PRO A 90 -3.68 -0.92 -28.27
CA PRO A 90 -3.32 0.19 -29.16
C PRO A 90 -1.80 0.31 -29.33
N GLU A 91 -1.32 0.94 -30.40
CA GLU A 91 0.12 1.16 -30.63
C GLU A 91 0.82 1.83 -29.44
N ARG A 92 0.14 2.84 -28.87
CA ARG A 92 0.58 3.55 -27.67
C ARG A 92 0.88 2.64 -26.47
N PHE A 93 0.24 1.49 -26.36
CA PHE A 93 0.55 0.52 -25.31
C PHE A 93 1.98 0.00 -25.41
N TYR A 94 2.45 -0.31 -26.63
CA TYR A 94 3.78 -0.86 -26.84
C TYR A 94 4.86 0.19 -26.57
N GLU A 95 4.65 1.43 -26.99
CA GLU A 95 5.54 2.57 -26.68
C GLU A 95 5.68 2.77 -25.16
N LEU A 96 4.54 2.81 -24.44
CA LEU A 96 4.56 3.01 -23.00
C LEU A 96 5.22 1.85 -22.26
N ARG A 97 5.11 0.63 -22.79
CA ARG A 97 5.80 -0.54 -22.23
C ARG A 97 7.32 -0.48 -22.42
N GLU A 98 7.81 0.11 -23.49
CA GLU A 98 9.25 0.38 -23.66
C GLU A 98 9.77 1.42 -22.65
N ILE A 99 8.93 2.41 -22.31
CA ILE A 99 9.28 3.47 -21.36
C ILE A 99 9.20 2.99 -19.90
N HIS A 100 8.12 2.30 -19.52
CA HIS A 100 7.79 1.96 -18.13
C HIS A 100 8.08 0.50 -17.76
N GLY A 101 8.42 -0.34 -18.74
CA GLY A 101 8.60 -1.78 -18.58
C GLY A 101 7.28 -2.55 -18.48
N ASP A 102 7.40 -3.85 -18.22
CA ASP A 102 6.26 -4.73 -18.00
C ASP A 102 5.65 -4.49 -16.61
N LEU A 103 4.39 -4.03 -16.59
CA LEU A 103 3.64 -3.81 -15.35
C LEU A 103 2.63 -4.93 -15.15
N GLY A 104 2.86 -5.73 -14.11
CA GLY A 104 1.89 -6.68 -13.60
C GLY A 104 0.66 -6.02 -12.97
N PRO A 105 -0.39 -6.81 -12.68
CA PRO A 105 -1.51 -6.33 -11.88
C PRO A 105 -1.02 -5.80 -10.52
N LEU A 106 -1.74 -4.82 -9.97
CA LEU A 106 -1.49 -4.39 -8.60
C LEU A 106 -1.72 -5.58 -7.68
N LEU A 107 -0.69 -5.96 -6.92
CA LEU A 107 -0.84 -6.94 -5.85
C LEU A 107 -1.64 -6.28 -4.73
N ASP A 108 -2.70 -6.94 -4.27
CA ASP A 108 -3.40 -6.53 -3.06
C ASP A 108 -2.54 -6.93 -1.86
N VAL A 109 -1.71 -6.00 -1.40
CA VAL A 109 -0.87 -6.19 -0.22
C VAL A 109 -1.70 -5.81 0.99
N ASP A 110 -2.01 -6.79 1.85
CA ASP A 110 -2.60 -6.50 3.15
C ASP A 110 -1.54 -5.80 4.03
N LEU A 111 -1.62 -4.47 4.08
CA LEU A 111 -0.79 -3.62 4.93
C LEU A 111 -1.31 -3.55 6.37
N THR A 112 -2.31 -4.37 6.75
CA THR A 112 -2.81 -4.41 8.13
C THR A 112 -1.68 -4.81 9.07
N PRO A 113 -1.35 -4.01 10.10
CA PRO A 113 -0.33 -4.36 11.07
C PRO A 113 -0.65 -5.73 11.72
N PRO A 114 0.37 -6.59 11.92
CA PRO A 114 0.15 -7.92 12.49
C PRO A 114 -0.54 -7.80 13.85
N LYS A 115 -1.68 -8.49 13.98
CA LYS A 115 -2.44 -8.52 15.24
C LYS A 115 -1.87 -9.54 16.23
N VAL A 116 -1.10 -10.50 15.73
CA VAL A 116 -0.47 -11.58 16.49
C VAL A 116 1.00 -11.62 16.13
N VAL A 117 1.86 -11.78 17.14
CA VAL A 117 3.31 -11.93 17.01
C VAL A 117 3.77 -13.17 17.76
N SER A 118 4.84 -13.80 17.31
CA SER A 118 5.52 -14.93 17.94
C SER A 118 6.56 -14.39 18.92
N LEU A 119 6.35 -14.62 20.22
CA LEU A 119 7.31 -14.21 21.25
C LEU A 119 8.08 -15.39 21.81
N ARG A 120 9.38 -15.18 22.00
CA ARG A 120 10.27 -16.11 22.72
C ARG A 120 10.26 -15.76 24.20
N LEU A 121 9.71 -16.64 25.02
CA LEU A 121 9.79 -16.55 26.47
C LEU A 121 11.06 -17.27 26.93
N PHE A 122 11.99 -16.55 27.56
CA PHE A 122 13.24 -17.11 28.03
C PHE A 122 13.33 -16.98 29.56
N CYS A 123 13.27 -18.10 30.28
CA CYS A 123 13.22 -18.11 31.74
C CYS A 123 14.55 -18.53 32.35
N ASP A 124 15.06 -17.68 33.25
CA ASP A 124 16.26 -17.86 34.07
C ASP A 124 17.53 -18.31 33.31
N GLY A 125 17.60 -18.11 31.99
CA GLY A 125 18.75 -18.53 31.20
C GLY A 125 18.72 -19.99 30.71
N PHE A 126 17.71 -20.78 31.08
CA PHE A 126 17.73 -22.23 30.88
C PHE A 126 16.65 -22.77 29.95
N CYS A 127 15.47 -22.14 29.91
CA CYS A 127 14.37 -22.65 29.09
C CYS A 127 13.77 -21.55 28.20
N SER A 128 13.57 -21.88 26.92
CA SER A 128 12.94 -21.02 25.93
C SER A 128 11.65 -21.66 25.39
N LYS A 129 10.57 -20.88 25.29
CA LYS A 129 9.33 -21.31 24.64
C LYS A 129 8.79 -20.22 23.74
N THR A 130 8.49 -20.55 22.49
CA THR A 130 7.86 -19.62 21.55
C THR A 130 6.34 -19.72 21.65
N VAL A 131 5.66 -18.59 21.81
CA VAL A 131 4.21 -18.53 21.96
C VAL A 131 3.61 -17.42 21.08
N PRO A 132 2.47 -17.67 20.42
CA PRO A 132 1.75 -16.63 19.71
C PRO A 132 1.02 -15.73 20.71
N VAL A 133 1.17 -14.41 20.57
CA VAL A 133 0.48 -13.43 21.41
C VAL A 133 -0.18 -12.34 20.58
N SER A 134 -1.32 -11.86 21.05
CA SER A 134 -1.95 -10.68 20.48
C SER A 134 -1.20 -9.42 20.90
N VAL A 135 -0.87 -8.53 19.97
CA VAL A 135 -0.25 -7.24 20.32
C VAL A 135 -1.20 -6.32 21.10
N LYS A 136 -2.49 -6.66 21.14
CA LYS A 136 -3.52 -5.97 21.94
C LYS A 136 -3.64 -6.51 23.36
N MET A 137 -2.89 -7.54 23.75
CA MET A 137 -2.86 -8.02 25.12
C MET A 137 -2.12 -7.02 26.01
N SER A 138 -2.50 -6.96 27.27
CA SER A 138 -1.84 -6.18 28.32
C SER A 138 -0.65 -6.94 28.94
N VAL A 139 0.26 -6.22 29.59
CA VAL A 139 1.36 -6.84 30.37
C VAL A 139 0.81 -7.80 31.44
N THR A 140 -0.37 -7.53 32.02
CA THR A 140 -1.04 -8.43 32.97
C THR A 140 -1.46 -9.74 32.33
N GLU A 141 -2.02 -9.69 31.13
CA GLU A 141 -2.43 -10.88 30.39
C GLU A 141 -1.21 -11.68 29.91
N LEU A 142 -0.14 -11.01 29.50
CA LEU A 142 1.15 -11.65 29.19
C LEU A 142 1.72 -12.36 30.43
N ARG A 143 1.62 -11.75 31.61
CA ARG A 143 2.03 -12.37 32.87
C ARG A 143 1.25 -13.66 33.14
N LYS A 144 -0.07 -13.65 32.93
CA LYS A 144 -0.93 -14.84 33.07
C LYS A 144 -0.56 -15.92 32.04
N LEU A 145 -0.25 -15.52 30.81
CA LEU A 145 0.23 -16.42 29.77
C LEU A 145 1.53 -17.11 30.21
N ILE A 146 2.53 -16.36 30.70
CA ILE A 146 3.79 -16.91 31.20
C ILE A 146 3.56 -17.89 32.35
N CYS A 147 2.68 -17.56 33.31
CA CYS A 147 2.31 -18.49 34.38
C CYS A 147 1.78 -19.82 33.84
N ARG A 148 0.97 -19.79 32.79
CA ARG A 148 0.44 -20.99 32.14
C ARG A 148 1.52 -21.74 31.36
N GLU A 149 2.32 -21.04 30.59
CA GLU A 149 3.20 -21.63 29.57
C GLU A 149 4.55 -22.12 30.11
N LEU A 150 5.08 -21.48 31.16
CA LEU A 150 6.38 -21.79 31.76
C LEU A 150 6.28 -22.42 33.16
N PHE A 151 5.16 -22.20 33.87
CA PHE A 151 5.05 -22.57 35.28
C PHE A 151 3.85 -23.44 35.63
N ASP A 152 3.12 -23.97 34.64
CA ASP A 152 1.94 -24.84 34.84
C ASP A 152 0.90 -24.27 35.81
N ASN A 153 0.74 -22.93 35.83
CA ASN A 153 -0.13 -22.19 36.75
C ASN A 153 0.16 -22.43 38.24
N LYS A 154 1.39 -22.79 38.60
CA LYS A 154 1.83 -22.88 40.01
C LYS A 154 1.57 -21.55 40.73
N ARG A 155 0.94 -21.64 41.90
CA ARG A 155 0.64 -20.48 42.75
C ARG A 155 1.93 -19.96 43.41
N ASN A 156 1.95 -18.67 43.71
CA ASN A 156 3.01 -17.97 44.46
C ASN A 156 4.38 -17.83 43.77
N ILE A 157 4.49 -18.06 42.45
CA ILE A 157 5.72 -17.75 41.72
C ILE A 157 5.83 -16.24 41.53
N LYS A 158 6.88 -15.67 42.10
CA LYS A 158 7.26 -14.27 41.90
C LYS A 158 8.29 -14.22 40.78
N PHE A 159 8.10 -13.33 39.83
CA PHE A 159 9.03 -13.11 38.72
C PHE A 159 8.92 -11.69 38.17
N LYS A 160 9.96 -11.25 37.48
CA LYS A 160 9.99 -10.04 36.67
C LYS A 160 10.07 -10.41 35.19
N MET A 161 9.57 -9.50 34.34
CA MET A 161 9.58 -9.66 32.89
C MET A 161 10.35 -8.50 32.29
N PHE A 162 11.26 -8.78 31.36
CA PHE A 162 12.00 -7.77 30.61
C PHE A 162 11.83 -8.04 29.13
N HIS A 163 11.54 -7.01 28.35
CA HIS A 163 11.56 -7.06 26.91
C HIS A 163 12.99 -6.77 26.45
N ASP A 164 13.63 -7.76 25.84
CA ASP A 164 14.95 -7.61 25.26
C ASP A 164 14.80 -7.08 23.84
N ASN A 165 14.84 -5.74 23.71
CA ASN A 165 14.99 -5.12 22.41
C ASN A 165 16.49 -5.06 22.09
N HIS A 166 16.88 -5.45 20.88
CA HIS A 166 18.29 -5.51 20.47
C HIS A 166 19.03 -4.15 20.51
N VAL A 167 18.35 -3.05 20.88
CA VAL A 167 18.85 -1.68 20.89
C VAL A 167 18.57 -1.02 22.24
N GLY A 168 19.50 -1.13 23.18
CA GLY A 168 19.42 -0.47 24.50
C GLY A 168 19.36 -1.40 25.70
N GLY A 169 19.25 -2.72 25.47
CA GLY A 169 19.23 -3.74 26.51
C GLY A 169 17.84 -3.96 27.12
N PRO A 170 17.71 -4.93 28.04
CA PRO A 170 16.40 -5.37 28.48
C PRO A 170 15.61 -4.32 29.29
N GLU A 171 14.40 -3.98 28.83
CA GLU A 171 13.50 -3.04 29.50
C GLU A 171 12.46 -3.80 30.35
N GLU A 172 12.36 -3.48 31.64
CA GLU A 172 11.38 -4.12 32.53
C GLU A 172 9.94 -3.74 32.19
N LEU A 173 9.07 -4.74 32.05
CA LEU A 173 7.64 -4.57 31.80
C LEU A 173 6.88 -4.19 33.08
N LYS A 174 7.05 -2.94 33.53
CA LYS A 174 6.56 -2.44 34.83
C LYS A 174 5.08 -2.11 34.87
N TYR A 175 4.46 -1.76 33.73
CA TYR A 175 3.13 -1.16 33.68
C TYR A 175 2.05 -2.21 33.29
N PRO A 176 1.23 -2.71 34.22
CA PRO A 176 0.37 -3.87 34.00
C PRO A 176 -0.70 -3.68 32.91
N ASN A 177 -1.14 -2.44 32.73
CA ASN A 177 -2.20 -2.06 31.78
C ASN A 177 -1.66 -1.61 30.41
N LYS A 178 -0.33 -1.50 30.23
CA LYS A 178 0.23 -1.20 28.91
C LYS A 178 -0.01 -2.38 27.98
N LEU A 179 -0.37 -2.07 26.74
CA LEU A 179 -0.60 -3.05 25.69
C LEU A 179 0.71 -3.35 24.97
N LEU A 180 0.91 -4.58 24.49
CA LEU A 180 2.18 -5.00 23.89
C LEU A 180 2.58 -4.13 22.68
N TYR A 181 1.61 -3.71 21.85
CA TYR A 181 1.90 -2.81 20.72
C TYR A 181 2.50 -1.46 21.17
N SER A 182 2.11 -0.96 22.35
CA SER A 182 2.63 0.32 22.89
C SER A 182 4.08 0.21 23.36
N LEU A 183 4.56 -1.02 23.55
CA LEU A 183 5.91 -1.36 23.97
C LEU A 183 6.82 -1.67 22.77
N ARG A 184 6.33 -1.51 21.53
CA ARG A 184 7.06 -1.85 20.30
C ARG A 184 7.52 -3.32 20.26
N ILE A 185 6.74 -4.20 20.86
CA ILE A 185 6.99 -5.64 20.79
C ILE A 185 6.61 -6.13 19.39
N CYS A 186 7.58 -6.76 18.73
CA CYS A 186 7.52 -7.26 17.37
C CYS A 186 7.61 -8.80 17.31
N ASP A 187 7.47 -9.34 16.11
CA ASP A 187 7.64 -10.76 15.86
C ASP A 187 9.08 -11.19 16.16
N GLU A 188 9.25 -12.37 16.77
CA GLU A 188 10.52 -12.97 17.20
C GLU A 188 11.26 -12.26 18.36
N ASP A 189 10.64 -11.23 18.95
CA ASP A 189 11.15 -10.58 20.16
C ASP A 189 11.22 -11.54 21.36
N THR A 190 12.11 -11.23 22.30
CA THR A 190 12.33 -12.05 23.49
C THR A 190 11.82 -11.36 24.75
N ILE A 191 11.04 -12.09 25.54
CA ILE A 191 10.67 -11.72 26.91
C ILE A 191 11.51 -12.56 27.87
N LEU A 192 12.43 -11.90 28.58
CA LEU A 192 13.21 -12.50 29.65
C LEU A 192 12.34 -12.58 30.91
N VAL A 193 12.23 -13.77 31.48
CA VAL A 193 11.52 -14.05 32.71
C VAL A 193 12.54 -14.39 33.77
N VAL A 194 12.60 -13.57 34.82
CA VAL A 194 13.55 -13.74 35.95
C VAL A 194 12.75 -14.09 37.19
N THR A 195 12.88 -15.31 37.69
CA THR A 195 12.21 -15.74 38.93
C THR A 195 12.84 -15.05 40.15
N LEU A 196 12.01 -14.80 41.16
CA LEU A 196 12.41 -14.17 42.41
C LEU A 196 12.26 -15.20 43.53
N ASN A 197 13.32 -15.36 44.31
CA ASN A 197 13.35 -16.18 45.52
C ASN A 197 12.53 -15.55 46.66
#